data_AF-G0N5T0-F1
#
_entry.id   AF-G0N5T0-F1
#
_cell.length_a   1.000
_cell.length_b   1.000
_cell.length_c   1.000
_cell.angle_alpha   90.00
_cell.angle_beta   90.00
_cell.angle_gamma   90.00
#
_symmetry.space_group_name_H-M   'P 1'
#
loop_
_entity.id
_entity.type
_entity.pdbx_description
1 polymer ?
#
loop_
_entity_poly.entity_id
_entity_poly.type
_entity_poly.pdbx_seq_one_letter_code
_entity_poly.pdbx_strand_id
1 'polypeptide(L)'
;MLACYSDAENVTNESFIQVFHRLDKKSLLNCTLACHRFADLISNDSFWIEHARMHNKQKVLPPLPWRRAVAQKKFDVNESEEVDVSNFKFNMKKMVLGGRGYSPIIPSFHSHFETARENTIRGVIRSDDFSIRASADGIRMELNGGEGCQPHPEVSQCFAYSFSTSAISIFIDLVDSGIDEWILDYVRPKIRITQKINHRHDCSARIAFAAQLNYNETQWIHEFGMRQTAGNTDNKRYKSIVKEWEQWTEDKWEDVSLEFTDYPSGMRHLTVLNEGKDGMFWKGFYGPKVANIQVEVILPDIPIVRAAAADQEKCQEDEEPSEADEPRPGFRMPLHPRRRYMWAVPPAVAREADDNE
;
A
#
# COMPACT_ATOMS: atom_id res chain seq x y z
N MET A 1 -19.35 46.68 24.77
CA MET A 1 -19.14 45.57 23.82
C MET A 1 -17.65 45.22 23.90
N LEU A 2 -17.29 44.25 24.73
CA LEU A 2 -15.88 43.85 24.92
C LEU A 2 -15.39 43.18 23.64
N ALA A 3 -14.46 43.85 22.96
CA ALA A 3 -13.71 43.25 21.87
C ALA A 3 -12.68 42.28 22.49
N CYS A 4 -13.01 40.99 22.53
CA CYS A 4 -12.02 39.94 22.74
C CYS A 4 -11.15 39.81 21.48
N TYR A 5 -10.27 40.78 21.23
CA TYR A 5 -9.05 40.52 20.47
C TYR A 5 -8.08 39.85 21.43
N SER A 6 -8.17 38.52 21.54
CA SER A 6 -7.05 37.74 22.06
C SER A 6 -5.89 37.91 21.07
N ASP A 7 -4.91 38.74 21.42
CA ASP A 7 -3.64 38.80 20.67
C ASP A 7 -3.05 37.40 20.63
N ALA A 8 -3.02 36.79 19.44
CA ALA A 8 -2.43 35.47 19.23
C ALA A 8 -0.96 35.42 19.68
N GLU A 9 -0.30 36.58 19.77
CA GLU A 9 1.04 36.75 20.32
C GLU A 9 1.14 36.35 21.80
N ASN A 10 0.12 36.62 22.61
CA ASN A 10 0.11 36.38 24.06
C ASN A 10 -0.37 34.97 24.44
N VAL A 11 -0.93 34.21 23.49
CA VAL A 11 -1.35 32.83 23.72
C VAL A 11 -0.13 31.92 23.73
N THR A 12 -0.03 31.00 24.69
CA THR A 12 1.13 30.09 24.79
C THR A 12 1.16 29.03 23.68
N ASN A 13 2.34 28.48 23.39
CA ASN A 13 2.50 27.42 22.40
C ASN A 13 1.71 26.16 22.76
N GLU A 14 1.66 25.79 24.04
CA GLU A 14 0.90 24.65 24.55
C GLU A 14 -0.60 24.81 24.28
N SER A 15 -1.11 26.03 24.42
CA SER A 15 -2.51 26.35 24.14
C SER A 15 -2.85 26.13 22.67
N PHE A 16 -1.98 26.58 21.76
CA PHE A 16 -2.14 26.32 20.33
C PHE A 16 -2.08 24.83 19.99
N ILE A 17 -1.13 24.08 20.56
CA ILE A 17 -1.00 22.64 20.35
C ILE A 17 -2.30 21.90 20.73
N GLN A 18 -2.90 22.24 21.88
CA GLN A 18 -4.18 21.66 22.32
C GLN A 18 -5.34 21.95 21.37
N VAL A 19 -5.34 23.14 20.76
CA VAL A 19 -6.32 23.49 19.71
C VAL A 19 -6.05 22.68 18.44
N PHE A 20 -4.79 22.62 17.99
CA PHE A 20 -4.38 21.93 16.77
C PHE A 20 -4.69 20.44 16.79
N HIS A 21 -4.58 19.76 17.94
CA HIS A 21 -4.97 18.34 18.05
C HIS A 21 -6.46 18.08 17.79
N ARG A 22 -7.33 19.09 17.91
CA ARG A 22 -8.77 18.96 17.70
C ARG A 22 -9.22 19.37 16.30
N LEU A 23 -8.32 19.93 15.49
CA LEU A 23 -8.62 20.33 14.13
C LEU A 23 -8.70 19.11 13.21
N ASP A 24 -9.54 19.22 12.17
CA ASP A 24 -9.52 18.26 11.08
C ASP A 24 -8.24 18.41 10.23
N LYS A 25 -7.94 17.37 9.43
CA LYS A 25 -6.73 17.34 8.58
C LYS A 25 -6.58 18.58 7.71
N LYS A 26 -7.67 19.10 7.12
CA LYS A 26 -7.60 20.24 6.20
C LYS A 26 -7.30 21.52 6.96
N SER A 27 -8.00 21.77 8.06
CA SER A 27 -7.75 22.96 8.89
C SER A 27 -6.35 22.95 9.49
N LEU A 28 -5.88 21.79 9.96
CA LEU A 28 -4.54 21.64 10.51
C LEU A 28 -3.45 21.93 9.46
N LEU A 29 -3.63 21.48 8.22
CA LEU A 29 -2.72 21.81 7.12
C LEU A 29 -2.75 23.30 6.79
N ASN A 30 -3.93 23.93 6.78
CA ASN A 30 -4.04 25.38 6.57
C ASN A 30 -3.31 26.17 7.68
N CYS A 31 -3.32 25.69 8.93
CA CYS A 31 -2.58 26.33 10.02
C CYS A 31 -1.06 26.37 9.75
N THR A 32 -0.49 25.38 9.06
CA THR A 32 0.93 25.40 8.68
C THR A 32 1.29 26.51 7.69
N LEU A 33 0.28 27.02 6.96
CA LEU A 33 0.46 28.10 5.99
C LEU A 33 0.15 29.48 6.60
N ALA A 34 -0.39 29.53 7.81
CA ALA A 34 -0.83 30.78 8.42
C ALA A 34 0.34 31.62 8.94
N CYS A 35 1.31 31.01 9.62
CA CYS A 35 2.52 31.69 10.09
C CYS A 35 3.65 30.69 10.42
N HIS A 36 4.90 31.19 10.49
CA HIS A 36 6.07 30.38 10.85
C HIS A 36 5.92 29.71 12.22
N ARG A 37 5.41 30.43 13.22
CA ARG A 37 5.18 29.89 14.57
C ARG A 37 4.31 28.64 14.55
N PHE A 38 3.23 28.62 13.77
CA PHE A 38 2.35 27.45 13.67
C PHE A 38 2.99 26.33 12.86
N ALA A 39 3.70 26.68 11.78
CA ALA A 39 4.47 25.72 11.00
C ALA A 39 5.50 24.99 11.86
N ASP A 40 6.23 25.70 12.74
CA ASP A 40 7.24 25.13 13.62
C ASP A 40 6.62 24.19 14.67
N LEU A 41 5.50 24.58 15.29
CA LEU A 41 4.79 23.74 16.26
C LEU A 41 4.27 22.45 15.63
N ILE A 42 3.71 22.54 14.42
CA ILE A 42 3.15 21.38 13.70
C ILE A 42 4.26 20.52 13.06
N SER A 43 5.45 21.07 12.82
CA SER A 43 6.58 20.31 12.26
C SER A 43 7.26 19.38 13.26
N ASN A 44 6.95 19.50 14.56
CA ASN A 44 7.56 18.67 15.60
C ASN A 44 7.00 17.24 15.60
N ASP A 45 7.88 16.24 15.72
CA ASP A 45 7.49 14.82 15.78
C ASP A 45 6.65 14.51 17.03
N SER A 46 6.93 15.18 18.16
CA SER A 46 6.17 15.00 19.41
C SER A 46 4.70 15.38 19.25
N PHE A 47 4.42 16.42 18.45
CA PHE A 47 3.06 16.83 18.10
C PHE A 47 2.32 15.69 17.40
N TRP A 48 2.92 15.06 16.39
CA TRP A 48 2.26 13.98 15.65
C TRP A 48 2.07 12.71 16.49
N ILE A 49 2.97 12.41 17.41
CA ILE A 49 2.83 11.30 18.35
C ILE A 49 1.62 11.50 19.27
N GLU A 50 1.49 12.67 19.89
CA GLU A 50 0.33 12.98 20.73
C GLU A 50 -0.97 13.11 19.90
N HIS A 51 -0.89 13.67 18.69
CA HIS A 51 -2.03 13.72 17.77
C HIS A 51 -2.53 12.32 17.42
N ALA A 52 -1.63 11.38 17.11
CA ALA A 52 -2.01 9.99 16.86
C ALA A 52 -2.66 9.34 18.09
N ARG A 53 -2.15 9.62 19.28
CA ARG A 53 -2.72 9.13 20.55
C ARG A 53 -4.14 9.66 20.77
N MET A 54 -4.36 10.96 20.60
CA MET A 54 -5.65 11.61 20.78
C MET A 54 -6.73 11.08 19.82
N HIS A 55 -6.33 10.69 18.60
CA HIS A 55 -7.23 10.18 17.57
C HIS A 55 -7.26 8.63 17.47
N ASN A 56 -6.70 7.91 18.45
CA ASN A 56 -6.60 6.44 18.45
C ASN A 56 -5.89 5.84 17.20
N LYS A 57 -4.97 6.58 16.59
CA LYS A 57 -4.20 6.18 15.39
C LYS A 57 -2.79 5.71 15.72
N GLN A 58 -2.54 5.24 16.94
CA GLN A 58 -1.19 4.87 17.38
C GLN A 58 -0.55 3.75 16.55
N LYS A 59 -1.37 2.86 15.97
CA LYS A 59 -0.91 1.74 15.13
C LYS A 59 -0.22 2.18 13.83
N VAL A 60 -0.47 3.40 13.35
CA VAL A 60 0.17 3.91 12.12
C VAL A 60 1.61 4.33 12.35
N LEU A 61 2.00 4.56 13.61
CA LEU A 61 3.33 5.03 13.97
C LEU A 61 4.31 3.87 14.09
N PRO A 62 5.62 4.11 13.87
CA PRO A 62 6.63 3.11 14.15
C PRO A 62 6.64 2.72 15.64
N PRO A 63 7.00 1.47 15.97
CA PRO A 63 7.17 1.02 17.34
C PRO A 63 8.11 1.93 18.14
N LEU A 64 7.90 2.01 19.46
CA LEU A 64 8.71 2.86 20.33
C LEU A 64 10.23 2.57 20.26
N PRO A 65 10.70 1.31 20.19
CA PRO A 65 12.13 1.02 20.03
C PRO A 65 12.74 1.70 18.80
N TRP A 66 12.03 1.64 17.66
CA TRP A 66 12.45 2.27 16.41
C TRP A 66 12.49 3.78 16.49
N ARG A 67 11.48 4.39 17.11
CA ARG A 67 11.47 5.85 17.33
C ARG A 67 12.64 6.32 18.19
N ARG A 68 13.00 5.55 19.23
CA ARG A 68 14.16 5.83 20.08
C ARG A 68 15.48 5.66 19.33
N ALA A 69 15.62 4.58 18.56
CA ALA A 69 16.80 4.32 17.75
C ALA A 69 17.08 5.45 16.74
N VAL A 70 16.05 5.91 16.03
CA VAL A 70 16.16 7.06 15.10
C VAL A 70 16.55 8.35 15.83
N ALA A 71 15.94 8.64 16.98
CA ALA A 71 16.25 9.85 17.75
C ALA A 71 17.69 9.84 18.30
N GLN A 72 18.20 8.67 18.69
CA GLN A 72 19.53 8.48 19.24
C GLN A 72 20.59 8.16 18.17
N LYS A 73 20.17 7.94 16.91
CA LYS A 73 21.01 7.46 15.81
C LYS A 73 21.77 6.17 16.15
N LYS A 74 21.13 5.30 16.92
CA LYS A 74 21.72 4.05 17.42
C LYS A 74 20.92 2.87 16.91
N PHE A 75 21.53 2.09 16.04
CA PHE A 75 20.96 0.88 15.44
C PHE A 75 21.92 -0.28 15.62
N ASP A 76 21.38 -1.48 15.65
CA ASP A 76 22.17 -2.71 15.59
C ASP A 76 22.59 -2.94 14.13
N VAL A 77 23.88 -3.17 13.90
CA VAL A 77 24.44 -3.34 12.56
C VAL A 77 24.79 -4.82 12.38
N ASN A 78 24.22 -5.45 11.34
CA ASN A 78 24.38 -6.88 11.09
C ASN A 78 25.59 -7.22 10.19
N GLU A 79 26.12 -6.24 9.47
CA GLU A 79 27.17 -6.41 8.43
C GLU A 79 28.22 -5.31 8.56
N SER A 80 29.49 -5.61 8.30
CA SER A 80 30.66 -4.74 8.59
C SER A 80 30.76 -3.45 7.76
N GLU A 81 29.75 -3.11 6.97
CA GLU A 81 29.68 -1.86 6.20
C GLU A 81 28.98 -0.77 7.01
N GLU A 82 29.63 0.38 7.15
CA GLU A 82 29.05 1.55 7.82
C GLU A 82 27.92 2.13 6.98
N VAL A 83 26.67 1.95 7.43
CA VAL A 83 25.50 2.62 6.87
C VAL A 83 25.40 4.02 7.48
N ASP A 84 25.34 5.06 6.65
CA ASP A 84 25.10 6.43 7.12
C ASP A 84 23.65 6.61 7.60
N VAL A 85 23.47 6.62 8.92
CA VAL A 85 22.16 6.78 9.59
C VAL A 85 21.80 8.23 9.89
N SER A 86 22.66 9.20 9.55
CA SER A 86 22.49 10.62 9.90
C SER A 86 21.18 11.20 9.35
N ASN A 87 20.77 10.76 8.16
CA ASN A 87 19.57 11.23 7.47
C ASN A 87 18.30 10.45 7.82
N PHE A 88 18.39 9.36 8.58
CA PHE A 88 17.21 8.56 8.91
C PHE A 88 16.24 9.36 9.78
N LYS A 89 15.05 9.62 9.25
CA LYS A 89 13.97 10.32 9.93
C LYS A 89 12.65 9.70 9.50
N PHE A 90 11.74 9.54 10.45
CA PHE A 90 10.38 9.12 10.14
C PHE A 90 9.52 10.32 9.75
N ASN A 91 8.74 10.19 8.68
CA ASN A 91 7.74 11.21 8.34
C ASN A 91 6.44 11.02 9.14
N MET A 92 6.48 11.36 10.45
CA MET A 92 5.34 11.20 11.36
C MET A 92 4.08 11.92 10.85
N LYS A 93 4.25 13.11 10.27
CA LYS A 93 3.16 13.87 9.65
C LYS A 93 2.45 13.06 8.56
N LYS A 94 3.20 12.49 7.61
CA LYS A 94 2.65 11.69 6.51
C LYS A 94 1.92 10.46 7.05
N MET A 95 2.52 9.72 8.00
CA MET A 95 1.92 8.51 8.59
C MET A 95 0.58 8.81 9.27
N VAL A 96 0.52 9.84 10.13
CA VAL A 96 -0.69 10.16 10.90
C VAL A 96 -1.79 10.73 10.01
N LEU A 97 -1.45 11.60 9.06
CA LEU A 97 -2.41 12.22 8.16
C LEU A 97 -2.88 11.28 7.04
N GLY A 98 -2.03 10.37 6.57
CA GLY A 98 -2.35 9.34 5.58
C GLY A 98 -3.19 8.21 6.19
N GLY A 99 -2.93 7.87 7.46
CA GLY A 99 -3.68 6.85 8.19
C GLY A 99 -3.34 5.41 7.79
N ARG A 100 -2.35 5.21 6.90
CA ARG A 100 -1.90 3.90 6.44
C ARG A 100 -0.63 3.47 7.21
N GLY A 101 0.44 4.26 7.18
CA GLY A 101 1.66 4.08 8.00
C GLY A 101 2.08 2.62 8.17
N TYR A 102 2.46 2.25 9.39
CA TYR A 102 2.73 0.85 9.79
C TYR A 102 1.47 0.09 10.24
N SER A 103 0.29 0.69 10.11
CA SER A 103 -0.96 -0.02 10.31
C SER A 103 -1.16 -0.96 9.13
N PRO A 104 -1.94 -2.04 9.30
CA PRO A 104 -2.30 -2.84 8.16
C PRO A 104 -2.98 -2.01 7.08
N ILE A 105 -2.49 -2.14 5.85
CA ILE A 105 -3.02 -1.52 4.66
C ILE A 105 -4.16 -2.42 4.17
N ILE A 106 -5.38 -1.89 4.20
CA ILE A 106 -6.59 -2.59 3.76
C ILE A 106 -6.97 -2.04 2.38
N PRO A 107 -7.11 -2.88 1.36
CA PRO A 107 -7.50 -2.44 0.02
C PRO A 107 -8.89 -1.78 0.01
N SER A 108 -8.98 -0.62 -0.64
CA SER A 108 -10.18 0.22 -0.67
C SER A 108 -10.99 0.05 -1.96
N PHE A 109 -11.48 -1.16 -2.24
CA PHE A 109 -12.35 -1.42 -3.41
C PHE A 109 -13.75 -1.95 -3.04
N HIS A 110 -14.04 -2.15 -1.76
CA HIS A 110 -15.33 -2.66 -1.27
C HIS A 110 -16.54 -1.81 -1.72
N SER A 111 -16.40 -0.47 -1.65
CA SER A 111 -17.46 0.47 -2.03
C SER A 111 -17.87 0.37 -3.51
N HIS A 112 -16.96 -0.08 -4.39
CA HIS A 112 -17.29 -0.34 -5.79
C HIS A 112 -18.24 -1.53 -5.95
N PHE A 113 -18.15 -2.52 -5.06
CA PHE A 113 -19.12 -3.61 -5.02
C PHE A 113 -20.44 -3.13 -4.40
N GLU A 114 -20.41 -2.43 -3.26
CA GLU A 114 -21.63 -1.92 -2.59
C GLU A 114 -22.51 -1.04 -3.50
N THR A 115 -21.88 -0.26 -4.37
CA THR A 115 -22.58 0.62 -5.33
C THR A 115 -22.98 -0.09 -6.61
N ALA A 116 -22.41 -1.26 -6.90
CA ALA A 116 -22.75 -2.04 -8.07
C ALA A 116 -24.10 -2.75 -7.89
N ARG A 117 -24.82 -2.93 -9.00
CA ARG A 117 -26.08 -3.69 -9.01
C ARG A 117 -25.83 -5.10 -8.48
N GLU A 118 -26.65 -5.54 -7.52
CA GLU A 118 -26.56 -6.86 -6.90
C GLU A 118 -25.16 -7.15 -6.31
N ASN A 119 -24.44 -6.10 -5.88
CA ASN A 119 -23.07 -6.17 -5.38
C ASN A 119 -22.11 -6.89 -6.34
N THR A 120 -22.34 -6.77 -7.65
CA THR A 120 -21.63 -7.56 -8.66
C THR A 120 -20.94 -6.67 -9.68
N ILE A 121 -19.63 -6.86 -9.85
CA ILE A 121 -18.84 -6.20 -10.90
C ILE A 121 -18.74 -7.15 -12.09
N ARG A 122 -19.06 -6.65 -13.28
CA ARG A 122 -18.92 -7.34 -14.57
C ARG A 122 -18.05 -6.51 -15.51
N GLY A 123 -17.14 -7.14 -16.24
CA GLY A 123 -16.20 -6.45 -17.13
C GLY A 123 -14.94 -5.98 -16.41
N VAL A 124 -14.34 -4.89 -16.88
CA VAL A 124 -13.06 -4.38 -16.37
C VAL A 124 -13.26 -3.05 -15.67
N ILE A 125 -12.77 -2.95 -14.44
CA ILE A 125 -12.65 -1.70 -13.69
C ILE A 125 -11.17 -1.50 -13.38
N ARG A 126 -10.69 -0.28 -13.60
CA ARG A 126 -9.33 0.14 -13.24
C ARG A 126 -9.38 1.42 -12.44
N SER A 127 -8.54 1.46 -11.43
CA SER A 127 -8.24 2.59 -10.56
C SER A 127 -6.73 2.56 -10.29
N ASP A 128 -6.21 3.63 -9.70
CA ASP A 128 -4.79 3.70 -9.33
C ASP A 128 -4.45 2.61 -8.29
N ASP A 129 -5.33 2.39 -7.31
CA ASP A 129 -5.09 1.41 -6.22
C ASP A 129 -5.47 -0.05 -6.55
N PHE A 130 -6.24 -0.30 -7.62
CA PHE A 130 -6.69 -1.66 -7.95
C PHE A 130 -7.21 -1.82 -9.39
N SER A 131 -7.24 -3.06 -9.87
CA SER A 131 -7.87 -3.46 -11.14
C SER A 131 -8.70 -4.71 -10.93
N ILE A 132 -9.96 -4.71 -11.39
CA ILE A 132 -10.83 -5.88 -11.37
C ILE A 132 -11.14 -6.28 -12.80
N ARG A 133 -10.83 -7.52 -13.17
CA ARG A 133 -11.23 -8.15 -14.44
C ARG A 133 -12.22 -9.26 -14.15
N ALA A 134 -13.48 -8.98 -14.36
CA ALA A 134 -14.58 -9.86 -14.04
C ALA A 134 -15.21 -10.42 -15.33
N SER A 135 -14.94 -11.69 -15.63
CA SER A 135 -15.48 -12.41 -16.78
C SER A 135 -16.80 -13.12 -16.42
N ALA A 136 -17.53 -13.62 -17.42
CA ALA A 136 -18.76 -14.39 -17.21
C ALA A 136 -19.82 -13.65 -16.37
N ASP A 137 -20.30 -14.24 -15.26
CA ASP A 137 -21.25 -13.54 -14.37
C ASP A 137 -20.60 -12.50 -13.46
N GLY A 138 -19.27 -12.42 -13.50
CA GLY A 138 -18.47 -11.40 -12.86
C GLY A 138 -17.87 -11.85 -11.53
N ILE A 139 -17.60 -10.89 -10.65
CA ILE A 139 -17.24 -11.12 -9.26
C ILE A 139 -18.31 -10.46 -8.41
N ARG A 140 -18.84 -11.21 -7.43
CA ARG A 140 -19.88 -10.73 -6.53
C ARG A 140 -19.35 -10.62 -5.12
N MET A 141 -19.67 -9.52 -4.45
CA MET A 141 -19.49 -9.42 -3.02
C MET A 141 -20.70 -10.05 -2.32
N GLU A 142 -20.47 -11.17 -1.64
CA GLU A 142 -21.45 -11.87 -0.84
C GLU A 142 -21.34 -11.46 0.63
N LEU A 143 -22.46 -11.46 1.33
CA LEU A 143 -22.55 -11.16 2.75
C LEU A 143 -22.69 -12.45 3.57
N ASN A 144 -22.57 -12.36 4.89
CA ASN A 144 -22.77 -13.46 5.85
C ASN A 144 -21.84 -14.67 5.64
N GLY A 145 -20.60 -14.44 5.20
CA GLY A 145 -19.60 -15.51 5.09
C GLY A 145 -19.67 -16.34 3.81
N GLY A 146 -20.50 -15.94 2.84
CA GLY A 146 -20.56 -16.51 1.51
C GLY A 146 -21.49 -17.71 1.36
N GLU A 147 -22.27 -17.71 0.27
CA GLU A 147 -23.26 -18.74 -0.06
C GLU A 147 -22.65 -20.14 -0.24
N GLY A 148 -23.05 -21.12 0.57
CA GLY A 148 -22.54 -22.50 0.46
C GLY A 148 -21.14 -22.73 1.05
N CYS A 149 -20.62 -21.78 1.83
CA CYS A 149 -19.43 -21.95 2.67
C CYS A 149 -19.84 -22.14 4.13
N GLN A 150 -19.00 -22.80 4.94
CA GLN A 150 -19.21 -22.80 6.40
C GLN A 150 -19.02 -21.37 6.95
N PRO A 151 -19.93 -20.87 7.81
CA PRO A 151 -19.77 -19.54 8.40
C PRO A 151 -18.48 -19.41 9.21
N HIS A 152 -17.86 -18.23 9.17
CA HIS A 152 -16.68 -17.91 9.98
C HIS A 152 -16.90 -16.59 10.72
N PRO A 153 -16.59 -16.51 12.03
CA PRO A 153 -16.89 -15.33 12.85
C PRO A 153 -16.22 -14.04 12.36
N GLU A 154 -15.06 -14.16 11.71
CA GLU A 154 -14.29 -13.04 11.17
C GLU A 154 -14.64 -12.69 9.71
N VAL A 155 -15.49 -13.49 9.03
CA VAL A 155 -15.83 -13.28 7.61
C VAL A 155 -17.28 -12.85 7.50
N SER A 156 -17.50 -11.54 7.55
CA SER A 156 -18.83 -10.94 7.33
C SER A 156 -19.16 -10.77 5.84
N GLN A 157 -18.14 -10.66 5.00
CA GLN A 157 -18.27 -10.46 3.56
C GLN A 157 -17.12 -11.13 2.80
N CYS A 158 -17.36 -11.53 1.56
CA CYS A 158 -16.34 -12.11 0.70
C CYS A 158 -16.59 -11.82 -0.78
N PHE A 159 -15.57 -11.99 -1.61
CA PHE A 159 -15.63 -11.85 -3.06
C PHE A 159 -15.70 -13.23 -3.71
N ALA A 160 -16.86 -13.58 -4.25
CA ALA A 160 -17.12 -14.84 -4.92
C ALA A 160 -16.89 -14.70 -6.44
N TYR A 161 -16.06 -15.60 -6.97
CA TYR A 161 -15.71 -15.64 -8.39
C TYR A 161 -16.72 -16.50 -9.17
N SER A 162 -16.87 -16.20 -10.45
CA SER A 162 -17.72 -16.96 -11.36
C SER A 162 -16.96 -18.13 -12.03
N PHE A 163 -17.46 -18.62 -13.15
CA PHE A 163 -17.02 -19.81 -13.85
C PHE A 163 -15.96 -19.60 -14.94
N SER A 164 -15.68 -18.34 -15.27
CA SER A 164 -14.57 -17.96 -16.14
C SER A 164 -13.52 -17.21 -15.35
N THR A 165 -12.25 -17.37 -15.74
CA THR A 165 -11.11 -16.72 -15.09
C THR A 165 -11.38 -15.22 -14.91
N SER A 166 -11.37 -14.81 -13.65
CA SER A 166 -11.53 -13.43 -13.23
C SER A 166 -10.43 -13.09 -12.23
N ALA A 167 -10.10 -11.82 -12.09
CA ALA A 167 -9.00 -11.36 -11.27
C ALA A 167 -9.31 -10.07 -10.49
N ILE A 168 -8.82 -10.01 -9.25
CA ILE A 168 -8.68 -8.79 -8.47
C ILE A 168 -7.19 -8.53 -8.30
N SER A 169 -6.72 -7.40 -8.82
CA SER A 169 -5.36 -6.91 -8.65
C SER A 169 -5.37 -5.67 -7.74
N ILE A 170 -4.45 -5.59 -6.79
CA ILE A 170 -4.31 -4.47 -5.84
C ILE A 170 -2.91 -3.89 -6.00
N PHE A 171 -2.81 -2.57 -6.13
CA PHE A 171 -1.57 -1.82 -6.26
C PHE A 171 -1.38 -0.98 -5.01
N ILE A 172 -0.20 -1.06 -4.38
CA ILE A 172 0.12 -0.33 -3.15
C ILE A 172 1.46 0.35 -3.33
N ASP A 173 1.46 1.68 -3.29
CA ASP A 173 2.68 2.45 -3.02
C ASP A 173 2.96 2.41 -1.51
N LEU A 174 4.03 1.72 -1.13
CA LEU A 174 4.46 1.57 0.27
C LEU A 174 4.95 2.90 0.84
N VAL A 175 5.57 3.74 0.00
CA VAL A 175 6.06 5.05 0.41
C VAL A 175 4.93 6.04 0.56
N ASP A 176 3.97 6.08 -0.36
CA ASP A 176 2.76 6.89 -0.21
C ASP A 176 1.91 6.46 0.99
N SER A 177 1.87 5.14 1.26
CA SER A 177 1.27 4.61 2.47
C SER A 177 1.94 5.12 3.75
N GLY A 178 3.17 5.65 3.66
CA GLY A 178 3.86 6.31 4.76
C GLY A 178 5.00 5.50 5.36
N ILE A 179 5.46 4.45 4.67
CA ILE A 179 6.70 3.74 5.01
C ILE A 179 7.87 4.50 4.39
N ASP A 180 8.81 4.98 5.20
CA ASP A 180 9.94 5.74 4.65
C ASP A 180 10.88 4.85 3.81
N GLU A 181 11.47 5.42 2.75
CA GLU A 181 12.31 4.68 1.79
C GLU A 181 13.49 3.95 2.44
N TRP A 182 14.16 4.60 3.39
CA TRP A 182 15.29 4.03 4.11
C TRP A 182 14.90 2.79 4.93
N ILE A 183 13.63 2.68 5.36
CA ILE A 183 13.12 1.47 6.01
C ILE A 183 13.06 0.33 5.00
N LEU A 184 12.54 0.59 3.81
CA LEU A 184 12.46 -0.43 2.75
C LEU A 184 13.86 -0.84 2.26
N ASP A 185 14.83 0.07 2.27
CA ASP A 185 16.17 -0.20 1.72
C ASP A 185 17.13 -0.84 2.72
N TYR A 186 17.21 -0.31 3.95
CA TYR A 186 18.22 -0.68 4.93
C TYR A 186 17.68 -1.58 6.03
N VAL A 187 16.39 -1.48 6.36
CA VAL A 187 15.76 -2.37 7.35
C VAL A 187 15.19 -3.61 6.67
N ARG A 188 14.60 -3.43 5.48
CA ARG A 188 13.92 -4.48 4.70
C ARG A 188 12.94 -5.28 5.58
N PRO A 189 11.98 -4.59 6.23
CA PRO A 189 11.04 -5.23 7.14
C PRO A 189 10.23 -6.31 6.43
N LYS A 190 9.77 -7.30 7.19
CA LYS A 190 8.88 -8.33 6.63
C LYS A 190 7.61 -7.68 6.10
N ILE A 191 7.29 -7.93 4.84
CA ILE A 191 6.02 -7.54 4.23
C ILE A 191 5.15 -8.79 4.15
N ARG A 192 4.02 -8.78 4.84
CA ARG A 192 3.09 -9.91 4.90
C ARG A 192 1.77 -9.53 4.26
N ILE A 193 1.29 -10.36 3.34
CA ILE A 193 -0.03 -10.26 2.74
C ILE A 193 -0.84 -11.44 3.23
N THR A 194 -1.97 -11.19 3.89
CA THR A 194 -2.87 -12.22 4.40
C THR A 194 -4.24 -12.08 3.77
N GLN A 195 -4.92 -13.21 3.60
CA GLN A 195 -6.32 -13.27 3.22
C GLN A 195 -6.92 -14.61 3.65
N LYS A 196 -8.25 -14.64 3.76
CA LYS A 196 -8.99 -15.88 3.95
C LYS A 196 -9.54 -16.35 2.61
N ILE A 197 -9.42 -17.66 2.34
CA ILE A 197 -9.96 -18.28 1.13
C ILE A 197 -10.89 -19.44 1.48
N ASN A 198 -11.88 -19.67 0.61
CA ASN A 198 -12.75 -20.84 0.68
C ASN A 198 -13.38 -21.12 -0.69
N HIS A 199 -14.09 -22.22 -0.83
CA HIS A 199 -14.95 -22.55 -1.96
C HIS A 199 -16.30 -23.07 -1.46
N ARG A 200 -17.19 -23.39 -2.41
CA ARG A 200 -18.45 -24.05 -2.08
C ARG A 200 -18.28 -25.55 -2.05
N HIS A 201 -18.91 -26.22 -1.08
CA HIS A 201 -18.84 -27.67 -0.95
C HIS A 201 -19.25 -28.42 -2.22
N ASP A 202 -20.24 -27.93 -2.97
CA ASP A 202 -20.81 -28.61 -4.13
C ASP A 202 -20.11 -28.32 -5.46
N CYS A 203 -19.01 -27.55 -5.48
CA CYS A 203 -18.30 -27.22 -6.72
C CYS A 203 -16.79 -27.16 -6.50
N SER A 204 -16.03 -27.86 -7.33
CA SER A 204 -14.58 -27.66 -7.38
C SER A 204 -14.23 -26.22 -7.77
N ALA A 205 -13.12 -25.70 -7.28
CA ALA A 205 -12.68 -24.33 -7.56
C ALA A 205 -11.14 -24.25 -7.60
N ARG A 206 -10.62 -23.20 -8.23
CA ARG A 206 -9.19 -22.88 -8.23
C ARG A 206 -8.98 -21.40 -7.99
N ILE A 207 -8.01 -21.08 -7.14
CA ILE A 207 -7.49 -19.73 -6.96
C ILE A 207 -5.95 -19.70 -7.05
N ALA A 208 -5.43 -18.69 -7.74
CA ALA A 208 -4.05 -18.28 -7.68
C ALA A 208 -3.96 -16.98 -6.89
N PHE A 209 -3.18 -17.00 -5.80
CA PHE A 209 -2.86 -15.86 -4.97
C PHE A 209 -1.39 -15.54 -5.16
N ALA A 210 -1.07 -14.38 -5.71
CA ALA A 210 0.29 -13.98 -6.03
C ALA A 210 0.57 -12.55 -5.57
N ALA A 211 1.83 -12.25 -5.31
CA ALA A 211 2.28 -10.90 -5.02
C ALA A 211 3.67 -10.65 -5.58
N GLN A 212 3.95 -9.40 -5.93
CA GLN A 212 5.24 -8.94 -6.41
C GLN A 212 5.64 -7.60 -5.78
N LEU A 213 6.90 -7.49 -5.36
CA LEU A 213 7.53 -6.22 -5.00
C LEU A 213 8.19 -5.62 -6.24
N ASN A 214 7.95 -4.32 -6.44
CA ASN A 214 8.33 -3.59 -7.63
C ASN A 214 9.05 -2.27 -7.26
N TYR A 215 9.93 -1.82 -8.14
CA TYR A 215 10.53 -0.50 -8.07
C TYR A 215 9.52 0.59 -8.44
N ASN A 216 8.76 0.36 -9.52
CA ASN A 216 7.78 1.31 -10.05
C ASN A 216 6.36 0.72 -10.06
N GLU A 217 5.37 1.58 -10.22
CA GLU A 217 3.95 1.22 -10.16
C GLU A 217 3.53 0.23 -11.26
N THR A 218 4.14 0.34 -12.44
CA THR A 218 3.67 -0.31 -13.67
C THR A 218 4.32 -1.66 -13.98
N GLN A 219 5.39 -2.04 -13.26
CA GLN A 219 6.21 -3.23 -13.55
C GLN A 219 5.40 -4.55 -13.66
N TRP A 220 4.29 -4.70 -12.94
CA TRP A 220 3.46 -5.92 -13.01
C TRP A 220 2.16 -5.78 -13.83
N ILE A 221 1.86 -4.58 -14.32
CA ILE A 221 0.61 -4.30 -15.04
C ILE A 221 0.69 -4.78 -16.51
N HIS A 222 1.90 -4.91 -17.05
CA HIS A 222 2.14 -5.27 -18.45
C HIS A 222 2.13 -6.77 -18.71
N GLU A 223 2.46 -7.60 -17.73
CA GLU A 223 2.51 -9.06 -17.91
C GLU A 223 1.86 -9.79 -16.74
N PHE A 224 0.60 -10.19 -16.93
CA PHE A 224 -0.01 -11.17 -16.03
C PHE A 224 0.71 -12.51 -16.19
N GLY A 225 1.61 -12.81 -15.24
CA GLY A 225 1.95 -14.18 -14.92
C GLY A 225 3.42 -14.56 -15.07
N MET A 226 4.26 -14.12 -14.15
CA MET A 226 5.30 -15.03 -13.69
C MET A 226 4.63 -16.06 -12.77
N ARG A 227 4.26 -17.25 -13.25
CA ARG A 227 3.82 -18.32 -12.34
C ARG A 227 5.03 -18.78 -11.53
N GLN A 228 4.89 -19.02 -10.22
CA GLN A 228 5.97 -19.75 -9.54
C GLN A 228 6.06 -21.15 -10.16
N THR A 229 7.22 -21.44 -10.72
CA THR A 229 7.69 -22.72 -11.22
C THR A 229 8.83 -23.18 -10.33
N ALA A 230 9.18 -24.46 -10.37
CA ALA A 230 10.29 -24.99 -9.57
C ALA A 230 11.60 -24.19 -9.79
N GLY A 231 11.78 -23.56 -10.96
CA GLY A 231 12.97 -22.74 -11.30
C GLY A 231 12.97 -21.29 -10.80
N ASN A 232 11.88 -20.75 -10.25
CA ASN A 232 11.81 -19.38 -9.73
C ASN A 232 11.20 -19.28 -8.32
N THR A 233 11.14 -20.42 -7.60
CA THR A 233 10.62 -20.52 -6.22
C THR A 233 11.40 -19.63 -5.23
N ASP A 234 12.67 -19.39 -5.53
CA ASP A 234 13.59 -18.58 -4.71
C ASP A 234 13.48 -17.07 -4.95
N ASN A 235 12.58 -16.62 -5.84
CA ASN A 235 12.40 -15.20 -6.11
C ASN A 235 12.04 -14.44 -4.83
N LYS A 236 12.88 -13.46 -4.49
CA LYS A 236 12.75 -12.53 -3.38
C LYS A 236 11.69 -11.47 -3.66
N ARG A 237 11.48 -11.13 -4.94
CA ARG A 237 10.48 -10.14 -5.34
C ARG A 237 9.12 -10.73 -5.63
N TYR A 238 9.00 -12.03 -5.88
CA TYR A 238 7.75 -12.67 -6.30
C TYR A 238 7.38 -13.90 -5.47
N LYS A 239 6.14 -13.93 -4.96
CA LYS A 239 5.59 -15.05 -4.21
C LYS A 239 4.22 -15.44 -4.73
N SER A 240 3.90 -16.73 -4.80
CA SER A 240 2.55 -17.18 -5.16
C SER A 240 2.16 -18.52 -4.56
N ILE A 241 0.87 -18.68 -4.31
CA ILE A 241 0.22 -19.92 -3.89
C ILE A 241 -0.89 -20.21 -4.88
N VAL A 242 -1.02 -21.47 -5.29
CA VAL A 242 -2.18 -21.97 -6.01
C VAL A 242 -2.90 -22.95 -5.12
N LYS A 243 -4.19 -22.72 -4.92
CA LYS A 243 -5.08 -23.64 -4.21
C LYS A 243 -6.15 -24.15 -5.16
N GLU A 244 -6.35 -25.45 -5.12
CA GLU A 244 -7.41 -26.15 -5.83
C GLU A 244 -8.23 -26.92 -4.81
N TRP A 245 -9.53 -26.98 -5.05
CA TRP A 245 -10.46 -27.74 -4.25
C TRP A 245 -11.25 -28.68 -5.14
N GLU A 246 -11.48 -29.89 -4.63
CA GLU A 246 -12.33 -30.87 -5.28
C GLU A 246 -13.81 -30.61 -4.97
N GLN A 247 -14.69 -31.27 -5.71
CA GLN A 247 -16.11 -31.24 -5.44
C GLN A 247 -16.44 -32.13 -4.23
N TRP A 248 -17.47 -31.76 -3.47
CA TRP A 248 -17.97 -32.49 -2.29
C TRP A 248 -16.97 -32.54 -1.13
N THR A 249 -16.15 -31.49 -1.00
CA THR A 249 -15.26 -31.29 0.15
C THR A 249 -15.80 -30.19 1.05
N GLU A 250 -15.87 -30.49 2.35
CA GLU A 250 -16.19 -29.48 3.35
C GLU A 250 -14.92 -28.76 3.74
N ASP A 251 -14.74 -27.54 3.23
CA ASP A 251 -13.62 -26.69 3.60
C ASP A 251 -14.06 -25.52 4.47
N LYS A 252 -13.27 -25.31 5.53
CA LYS A 252 -13.37 -24.13 6.38
C LYS A 252 -12.64 -22.99 5.69
N TRP A 253 -12.99 -21.77 6.06
CA TRP A 253 -12.19 -20.60 5.71
C TRP A 253 -10.74 -20.81 6.17
N GLU A 254 -9.82 -20.83 5.21
CA GLU A 254 -8.40 -21.05 5.41
C GLU A 254 -7.66 -19.71 5.34
N ASP A 255 -6.79 -19.45 6.31
CA ASP A 255 -5.86 -18.33 6.28
C ASP A 255 -4.67 -18.68 5.39
N VAL A 256 -4.46 -17.87 4.34
CA VAL A 256 -3.28 -17.97 3.48
C VAL A 256 -2.47 -16.68 3.55
N SER A 257 -1.15 -16.81 3.50
CA SER A 257 -0.25 -15.66 3.53
C SER A 257 0.91 -15.79 2.55
N LEU A 258 1.34 -14.64 2.02
CA LEU A 258 2.60 -14.47 1.32
C LEU A 258 3.48 -13.55 2.17
N GLU A 259 4.74 -13.95 2.37
CA GLU A 259 5.69 -13.18 3.16
C GLU A 259 6.95 -12.88 2.33
N PHE A 260 7.34 -11.62 2.34
CA PHE A 260 8.59 -11.14 1.77
C PHE A 260 9.56 -10.80 2.90
N THR A 261 10.72 -11.43 2.87
CA THR A 261 11.87 -11.15 3.74
C THR A 261 13.12 -11.06 2.87
N ASP A 262 14.11 -10.29 3.32
CA ASP A 262 15.42 -10.17 2.66
C ASP A 262 15.34 -9.80 1.16
N TYR A 263 14.29 -9.07 0.77
CA TYR A 263 14.13 -8.53 -0.58
C TYR A 263 15.22 -7.50 -0.90
N PRO A 264 15.52 -7.22 -2.19
CA PRO A 264 16.51 -6.22 -2.54
C PRO A 264 16.07 -4.79 -2.16
N SER A 265 17.02 -3.87 -2.08
CA SER A 265 16.73 -2.46 -1.86
C SER A 265 16.10 -1.84 -3.12
N GLY A 266 15.38 -0.73 -2.96
CA GLY A 266 14.69 -0.01 -4.03
C GLY A 266 13.24 -0.45 -4.26
N MET A 267 12.72 -1.44 -3.53
CA MET A 267 11.30 -1.81 -3.60
C MET A 267 10.44 -0.66 -3.04
N ARG A 268 9.45 -0.23 -3.81
CA ARG A 268 8.55 0.89 -3.45
C ARG A 268 7.08 0.53 -3.59
N HIS A 269 6.78 -0.39 -4.51
CA HIS A 269 5.42 -0.78 -4.84
C HIS A 269 5.22 -2.26 -4.53
N LEU A 270 4.02 -2.60 -4.10
CA LEU A 270 3.56 -3.98 -3.93
C LEU A 270 2.35 -4.18 -4.84
N THR A 271 2.36 -5.26 -5.60
CA THR A 271 1.19 -5.68 -6.35
C THR A 271 0.72 -7.05 -5.89
N VAL A 272 -0.59 -7.18 -5.68
CA VAL A 272 -1.23 -8.42 -5.23
C VAL A 272 -2.26 -8.84 -6.26
N LEU A 273 -2.28 -10.13 -6.64
CA LEU A 273 -3.25 -10.73 -7.56
C LEU A 273 -3.97 -11.87 -6.88
N ASN A 274 -5.29 -11.81 -6.99
CA ASN A 274 -6.16 -12.95 -6.81
C ASN A 274 -6.79 -13.27 -8.16
N GLU A 275 -6.52 -14.45 -8.71
CA GLU A 275 -7.13 -14.93 -9.94
C GLU A 275 -7.86 -16.24 -9.66
N GLY A 276 -9.15 -16.28 -9.98
CA GLY A 276 -10.02 -17.39 -9.60
C GLY A 276 -11.03 -17.76 -10.67
N LYS A 277 -11.44 -19.03 -10.63
CA LYS A 277 -12.59 -19.57 -11.37
C LYS A 277 -13.11 -20.85 -10.73
N ASP A 278 -14.35 -21.21 -11.07
CA ASP A 278 -14.86 -22.54 -10.78
C ASP A 278 -14.17 -23.64 -11.62
N GLY A 279 -14.41 -24.89 -11.22
CA GLY A 279 -13.95 -26.07 -11.97
C GLY A 279 -15.06 -26.78 -12.76
N MET A 280 -16.33 -26.41 -12.56
CA MET A 280 -17.50 -27.11 -13.15
C MET A 280 -18.17 -26.34 -14.30
N PHE A 281 -17.76 -25.10 -14.56
CA PHE A 281 -18.36 -24.21 -15.55
C PHE A 281 -19.85 -23.92 -15.28
N TRP A 282 -20.22 -23.73 -14.02
CA TRP A 282 -21.60 -23.52 -13.59
C TRP A 282 -21.96 -22.04 -13.51
N LYS A 283 -23.08 -21.69 -14.16
CA LYS A 283 -23.58 -20.32 -14.16
C LYS A 283 -23.84 -19.82 -12.74
N GLY A 284 -23.33 -18.63 -12.40
CA GLY A 284 -23.37 -18.07 -11.06
C GLY A 284 -21.98 -17.89 -10.44
N PHE A 285 -21.92 -17.96 -9.11
CA PHE A 285 -20.74 -17.64 -8.28
C PHE A 285 -20.28 -18.87 -7.50
N TYR A 286 -19.88 -19.90 -8.24
CA TYR A 286 -19.43 -21.19 -7.72
C TYR A 286 -17.91 -21.32 -7.63
N GLY A 287 -17.18 -20.28 -8.03
CA GLY A 287 -15.73 -20.24 -7.96
C GLY A 287 -15.22 -20.04 -6.53
N PRO A 288 -13.91 -19.79 -6.39
CA PRO A 288 -13.32 -19.52 -5.09
C PRO A 288 -13.88 -18.23 -4.50
N LYS A 289 -13.69 -18.09 -3.18
CA LYS A 289 -14.06 -16.92 -2.41
C LYS A 289 -12.87 -16.40 -1.65
N VAL A 290 -12.75 -15.07 -1.60
CA VAL A 290 -11.67 -14.37 -0.91
C VAL A 290 -12.25 -13.36 0.06
N ALA A 291 -11.69 -13.28 1.26
CA ALA A 291 -12.08 -12.32 2.28
C ALA A 291 -10.86 -11.78 3.04
N ASN A 292 -11.06 -10.67 3.75
CA ASN A 292 -10.10 -10.11 4.72
C ASN A 292 -8.68 -9.92 4.16
N ILE A 293 -8.57 -9.38 2.94
CA ILE A 293 -7.27 -9.08 2.34
C ILE A 293 -6.62 -7.94 3.12
N GLN A 294 -5.40 -8.18 3.58
CA GLN A 294 -4.65 -7.26 4.43
C GLN A 294 -3.16 -7.31 4.10
N VAL A 295 -2.50 -6.16 4.12
CA VAL A 295 -1.04 -6.05 3.96
C VAL A 295 -0.43 -5.43 5.21
N GLU A 296 0.62 -6.04 5.74
CA GLU A 296 1.30 -5.60 6.96
C GLU A 296 2.79 -5.41 6.70
N VAL A 297 3.33 -4.27 7.13
CA VAL A 297 4.78 -4.02 7.16
C VAL A 297 5.27 -4.17 8.59
N ILE A 298 5.96 -5.28 8.85
CA ILE A 298 6.33 -5.71 10.20
C ILE A 298 7.80 -5.40 10.42
N LEU A 299 8.05 -4.35 11.20
CA LEU A 299 9.40 -4.02 11.65
C LEU A 299 9.94 -5.09 12.61
N PRO A 300 11.23 -5.43 12.54
CA PRO A 300 11.89 -6.27 13.55
C PRO A 300 11.75 -5.69 14.97
N ASP A 301 11.73 -6.54 15.99
CA ASP A 301 11.63 -6.09 17.39
C ASP A 301 12.82 -5.22 17.82
N ILE A 302 13.98 -5.52 17.24
CA ILE A 302 15.25 -4.81 17.48
C ILE A 302 15.52 -3.89 16.28
N PRO A 303 15.81 -2.59 16.50
CA PRO A 303 16.16 -1.65 15.45
C PRO A 303 17.49 -2.00 14.74
N ILE A 304 17.40 -2.86 13.74
CA ILE A 304 18.54 -3.33 12.94
C ILE A 304 18.62 -2.61 11.59
N VAL A 305 19.83 -2.34 11.13
CA VAL A 305 20.10 -1.84 9.77
C VAL A 305 21.10 -2.73 9.07
N ARG A 306 20.94 -2.85 7.75
CA ARG A 306 21.73 -3.70 6.86
C ARG A 306 22.24 -2.86 5.70
N ALA A 307 23.29 -3.32 5.04
CA ALA A 307 23.73 -2.70 3.80
C ALA A 307 22.62 -2.80 2.72
N ALA A 308 22.66 -1.88 1.77
CA ALA A 308 21.78 -1.92 0.62
C ALA A 308 22.04 -3.20 -0.18
N ALA A 309 20.98 -3.94 -0.50
CA ALA A 309 21.09 -5.19 -1.21
C ALA A 309 20.78 -4.99 -2.69
N ALA A 310 21.72 -5.38 -3.55
CA ALA A 310 21.50 -5.41 -4.99
C ALA A 310 20.40 -6.42 -5.36
N ASP A 311 19.62 -6.06 -6.37
CA ASP A 311 18.63 -6.95 -6.96
C ASP A 311 19.25 -7.83 -8.02
N GLN A 312 19.41 -9.10 -7.68
CA GLN A 312 19.92 -10.13 -8.59
C GLN A 312 18.82 -10.66 -9.52
N GLU A 313 17.55 -10.33 -9.25
CA GLU A 313 16.38 -10.72 -10.04
C GLU A 313 15.95 -9.61 -10.99
N LYS A 314 16.66 -8.48 -11.03
CA LYS A 314 16.34 -7.35 -11.89
C LYS A 314 16.51 -7.74 -13.36
N CYS A 315 15.46 -7.51 -14.15
CA CYS A 315 15.47 -7.76 -15.60
C CYS A 315 15.50 -6.42 -16.37
N GLN A 316 15.81 -6.48 -17.67
CA GLN A 316 15.87 -5.26 -18.52
C GLN A 316 14.56 -4.47 -18.53
N GLU A 317 13.43 -5.17 -18.49
CA GLU A 317 12.08 -4.58 -18.44
C GLU A 317 11.85 -3.72 -17.18
N ASP A 318 12.64 -3.92 -16.12
CA ASP A 318 12.51 -3.12 -14.90
C ASP A 318 13.05 -1.68 -15.07
N GLU A 319 13.91 -1.43 -16.08
CA GLU A 319 14.58 -0.14 -16.29
C GLU A 319 13.78 0.82 -17.17
N GLU A 320 12.91 0.31 -18.04
CA GLU A 320 12.07 1.12 -18.93
C GLU A 320 10.62 1.14 -18.40
N PRO A 321 10.18 2.19 -17.67
CA PRO A 321 8.75 2.37 -17.44
C PRO A 321 8.09 2.52 -18.82
N SER A 322 7.27 1.54 -19.21
CA SER A 322 6.77 1.47 -20.58
C SER A 322 6.08 2.78 -21.00
N GLU A 323 6.55 3.38 -22.08
CA GLU A 323 5.91 4.53 -22.72
C GLU A 323 4.61 4.07 -23.38
N ALA A 324 3.52 3.97 -22.64
CA ALA A 324 2.22 3.62 -23.21
C ALA A 324 1.05 4.31 -22.49
N ASP A 325 1.15 5.63 -22.35
CA ASP A 325 -0.01 6.51 -22.18
C ASP A 325 -0.10 7.50 -23.36
N GLU A 326 0.22 7.02 -24.58
CA GLU A 326 -0.12 7.76 -25.79
C GLU A 326 -1.65 7.76 -25.99
N PRO A 327 -2.30 8.94 -26.08
CA PRO A 327 -3.70 9.01 -26.40
C PRO A 327 -3.91 8.57 -27.84
N ARG A 328 -4.56 7.42 -28.03
CA ARG A 328 -5.03 6.98 -29.36
C ARG A 328 -5.84 8.12 -30.02
N PRO A 329 -5.63 8.42 -31.31
CA PRO A 329 -6.25 9.56 -31.95
C PRO A 329 -7.76 9.32 -32.13
N GLY A 330 -8.59 10.04 -31.37
CA GLY A 330 -10.04 9.97 -31.48
C GLY A 330 -10.76 11.08 -30.73
N PHE A 331 -11.09 12.14 -31.47
CA PHE A 331 -11.99 13.25 -31.13
C PHE A 331 -11.59 14.19 -29.97
N ARG A 332 -11.11 15.38 -30.36
CA ARG A 332 -10.92 16.56 -29.49
C ARG A 332 -12.27 17.06 -28.96
N MET A 333 -12.43 17.06 -27.64
CA MET A 333 -13.26 18.04 -26.93
C MET A 333 -12.34 19.03 -26.21
N PRO A 334 -12.65 20.34 -26.13
CA PRO A 334 -11.73 21.32 -25.57
C PRO A 334 -11.58 21.16 -24.04
N LEU A 335 -10.39 20.80 -23.59
CA LEU A 335 -10.00 20.77 -22.18
C LEU A 335 -9.71 22.20 -21.67
N HIS A 336 -10.33 22.58 -20.54
CA HIS A 336 -9.85 23.70 -19.73
C HIS A 336 -8.65 23.24 -18.86
N PRO A 337 -7.58 24.04 -18.74
CA PRO A 337 -6.31 23.57 -18.19
C PRO A 337 -6.30 23.61 -16.65
N ARG A 338 -5.97 22.48 -16.01
CA ARG A 338 -5.52 22.45 -14.61
C ARG A 338 -4.00 22.34 -14.55
N ARG A 339 -3.39 23.39 -14.00
CA ARG A 339 -1.95 23.59 -13.76
C ARG A 339 -1.36 22.47 -12.89
N ARG A 340 -0.34 21.76 -13.41
CA ARG A 340 0.69 21.08 -12.61
C ARG A 340 1.78 22.11 -12.27
N TYR A 341 2.06 22.33 -10.98
CA TYR A 341 3.28 23.02 -10.56
C TYR A 341 4.37 21.98 -10.34
N MET A 342 5.35 21.96 -11.24
CA MET A 342 6.64 21.31 -11.06
C MET A 342 7.58 22.30 -10.38
N TRP A 343 8.31 21.85 -9.36
CA TRP A 343 9.55 22.51 -8.93
C TRP A 343 10.67 21.50 -9.10
N ALA A 344 11.39 21.59 -10.22
CA ALA A 344 12.71 21.00 -10.37
C ALA A 344 13.73 22.00 -9.81
N VAL A 345 14.51 21.56 -8.83
CA VAL A 345 15.69 22.26 -8.33
C VAL A 345 16.81 22.05 -9.36
N PRO A 346 17.45 23.11 -9.90
CA PRO A 346 18.59 22.93 -10.80
C PRO A 346 19.86 22.63 -9.98
N PRO A 347 20.76 21.74 -10.44
CA PRO A 347 22.05 21.57 -9.79
C PRO A 347 22.97 22.75 -10.13
N ALA A 348 23.63 23.26 -9.09
CA ALA A 348 24.69 24.25 -9.19
C ALA A 348 25.95 23.61 -9.78
N VAL A 349 26.56 24.26 -10.79
CA VAL A 349 27.96 24.02 -11.18
C VAL A 349 28.66 25.36 -11.35
N ALA A 350 29.87 25.40 -10.81
CA ALA A 350 30.68 26.57 -10.53
C ALA A 350 31.21 27.29 -11.78
N ARG A 351 31.56 28.56 -11.56
CA ARG A 351 32.36 29.41 -12.43
C ARG A 351 33.68 28.75 -12.82
N GLU A 352 33.99 28.75 -14.10
CA GLU A 352 35.33 29.06 -14.58
C GLU A 352 35.21 30.21 -15.57
N ALA A 353 35.89 31.31 -15.23
CA ALA A 353 36.23 32.35 -16.17
C ALA A 353 37.48 31.87 -16.92
N ASP A 354 37.51 32.04 -18.22
CA ASP A 354 38.74 32.48 -18.88
C ASP A 354 38.44 33.20 -20.18
N ASP A 355 39.23 34.23 -20.38
CA ASP A 355 39.10 35.31 -21.33
C ASP A 355 39.57 34.93 -22.76
N ASN A 356 39.12 35.76 -23.69
CA ASN A 356 39.81 36.27 -24.88
C ASN A 356 39.46 35.76 -26.29
N GLU A 357 39.10 36.79 -27.07
CA GLU A 357 39.01 37.01 -28.52
C GLU A 357 37.79 36.48 -29.30
#